data_AF-A0A2U1J9H0-F1
#
_entry.id   AF-A0A2U1J9H0-F1
#
_cell.length_a   1.000
_cell.length_b   1.000
_cell.length_c   1.000
_cell.angle_alpha   90.00
_cell.angle_beta   90.00
_cell.angle_gamma   90.00
#
_symmetry.space_group_name_H-M   'P 1'
#
loop_
_entity.id
_entity.type
_entity.pdbx_description
1 polymer ?
#
loop_
_entity_poly.entity_id
_entity_poly.type
_entity_poly.pdbx_seq_one_letter_code
_entity_poly.pdbx_strand_id
1 'polypeptide(L)'
;MGSNEDEYTRMIPNETNLPLQEPLKISSISFCLGTTFGISLFGVFVTTNVYFALLSRFSMFVSLYHMLEYTSVAKFNPKYLEINSFMFNPDGDYNFVYAMLFSIVELTIECLIWPTFKKNIVFNTLGLMMVLFGQGLRTGAMVSAKTSFNHYIATSKEASHKLITSGVYKYERHPSYVGFLLWAVGLQIIV
;
A
#
# COMPACT_ATOMS: atom_id res chain seq x y z
N MET A 1 -38.33 15.33 -8.49
CA MET A 1 -38.25 13.91 -8.08
C MET A 1 -37.67 13.12 -9.24
N GLY A 2 -36.34 13.13 -9.39
CA GLY A 2 -35.67 12.48 -10.53
C GLY A 2 -34.21 12.88 -10.68
N SER A 3 -33.43 12.85 -9.60
CA SER A 3 -32.00 13.24 -9.65
C SER A 3 -31.06 12.29 -8.92
N ASN A 4 -31.56 11.25 -8.24
CA ASN A 4 -30.71 10.40 -7.38
C ASN A 4 -30.62 8.93 -7.87
N GLU A 5 -31.45 8.50 -8.82
CA GLU A 5 -31.37 7.14 -9.40
C GLU A 5 -30.32 7.04 -10.51
N ASP A 6 -30.07 8.14 -11.24
CA ASP A 6 -29.10 8.17 -12.35
C ASP A 6 -27.63 8.14 -11.88
N GLU A 7 -27.35 8.60 -10.66
CA GLU A 7 -26.02 8.53 -10.06
C GLU A 7 -25.72 7.16 -9.45
N TYR A 8 -26.76 6.48 -8.94
CA TYR A 8 -26.66 5.14 -8.36
C TYR A 8 -26.45 4.05 -9.43
N THR A 9 -27.05 4.24 -10.61
CA THR A 9 -26.93 3.29 -11.73
C THR A 9 -25.52 3.28 -12.34
N ARG A 10 -24.70 4.31 -12.12
CA ARG A 10 -23.28 4.32 -12.53
C ARG A 10 -22.35 3.49 -11.62
N MET A 11 -22.81 3.09 -10.43
CA MET A 11 -22.00 2.34 -9.46
C MET A 11 -22.21 0.83 -9.51
N ILE A 12 -23.15 0.33 -10.33
CA ILE A 12 -23.29 -1.10 -10.57
C ILE A 12 -22.42 -1.43 -11.79
N PRO A 13 -21.35 -2.24 -11.64
CA PRO A 13 -20.58 -2.69 -12.79
C PRO A 13 -21.51 -3.48 -13.71
N ASN A 14 -21.80 -2.91 -14.88
CA ASN A 14 -22.47 -3.63 -15.95
C ASN A 14 -21.65 -4.89 -16.25
N GLU A 15 -22.24 -6.09 -16.27
CA GLU A 15 -21.49 -7.35 -16.45
C GLU A 15 -20.76 -7.44 -17.81
N THR A 16 -20.99 -6.49 -18.72
CA THR A 16 -20.24 -6.29 -19.96
C THR A 16 -18.98 -5.41 -19.81
N ASN A 17 -18.73 -4.85 -18.63
CA ASN A 17 -17.58 -4.03 -18.28
C ASN A 17 -16.73 -4.75 -17.23
N LEU A 18 -16.23 -5.95 -17.56
CA LEU A 18 -14.93 -6.35 -16.98
C LEU A 18 -14.01 -5.14 -17.18
N PRO A 19 -13.37 -4.58 -16.14
CA PRO A 19 -12.46 -3.47 -16.34
C PRO A 19 -11.52 -3.92 -17.44
N LEU A 20 -11.49 -3.18 -18.56
CA LEU A 20 -10.51 -3.39 -19.62
C LEU A 20 -9.17 -3.27 -18.93
N GLN A 21 -8.64 -4.41 -18.47
CA GLN A 21 -7.33 -4.48 -17.87
C GLN A 21 -6.44 -4.01 -18.99
N GLU A 22 -5.92 -2.79 -18.89
CA GLU A 22 -4.97 -2.28 -19.85
C GLU A 22 -3.65 -2.98 -19.55
N PRO A 23 -3.34 -4.13 -20.18
CA PRO A 23 -2.29 -5.02 -19.70
C PRO A 23 -0.94 -4.32 -19.85
N LEU A 24 -0.85 -3.43 -20.86
CA LEU A 24 0.27 -2.55 -21.08
C LEU A 24 0.48 -1.58 -19.90
N LYS A 25 -0.58 -0.94 -19.36
CA LYS A 25 -0.44 -0.04 -18.19
C LYS A 25 -0.01 -0.80 -16.95
N ILE A 26 -0.66 -1.95 -16.69
CA ILE A 26 -0.34 -2.80 -15.53
C ILE A 26 1.12 -3.29 -15.60
N SER A 27 1.54 -3.78 -16.77
CA SER A 27 2.91 -4.23 -17.01
C SER A 27 3.91 -3.09 -16.83
N SER A 28 3.62 -1.91 -17.37
CA SER A 28 4.47 -0.72 -17.24
C SER A 28 4.62 -0.29 -15.78
N ILE A 29 3.52 -0.20 -15.03
CA ILE A 29 3.54 0.14 -13.59
C ILE A 29 4.34 -0.90 -12.80
N SER A 30 4.09 -2.19 -13.05
CA SER A 30 4.80 -3.28 -12.37
C SER A 30 6.30 -3.24 -12.66
N PHE A 31 6.69 -2.96 -13.90
CA PHE A 31 8.08 -2.80 -14.32
C PHE A 31 8.74 -1.59 -13.62
N CYS A 32 8.05 -0.44 -13.56
CA CYS A 32 8.54 0.75 -12.86
C CYS A 32 8.71 0.51 -11.35
N LEU A 33 7.73 -0.12 -10.69
CA LEU A 33 7.81 -0.47 -9.27
C LEU A 33 8.94 -1.46 -9.00
N GLY A 34 9.07 -2.51 -9.83
CA GLY A 34 10.15 -3.49 -9.71
C GLY A 34 11.54 -2.89 -9.92
N THR A 35 11.67 -2.00 -10.91
CA THR A 35 12.93 -1.27 -11.17
C THR A 35 13.27 -0.34 -10.02
N THR A 36 12.29 0.42 -9.51
CA THR A 36 12.47 1.31 -8.36
C THR A 36 12.88 0.52 -7.13
N PHE A 37 12.24 -0.62 -6.86
CA PHE A 37 12.61 -1.52 -5.78
C PHE A 37 14.06 -2.03 -5.95
N GLY A 38 14.44 -2.49 -7.14
CA GLY A 38 15.78 -3.02 -7.41
C GLY A 38 16.90 -1.98 -7.26
N ILE A 39 16.72 -0.79 -7.85
CA ILE A 39 17.67 0.33 -7.72
C ILE A 39 17.77 0.75 -6.25
N SER A 40 16.65 0.84 -5.55
CA SER A 40 16.61 1.23 -4.15
C SER A 40 17.29 0.19 -3.25
N LEU A 41 17.01 -1.11 -3.44
CA LEU A 41 17.66 -2.19 -2.71
C LEU A 41 19.18 -2.16 -2.91
N PHE A 42 19.64 -1.97 -4.14
CA PHE A 42 21.06 -1.79 -4.44
C PHE A 42 21.62 -0.53 -3.74
N GLY A 43 20.90 0.58 -3.81
CA GLY A 43 21.24 1.85 -3.16
C GLY A 43 21.47 1.73 -1.66
N VAL A 44 20.64 0.95 -0.95
CA VAL A 44 20.77 0.70 0.50
C VAL A 44 22.15 0.12 0.87
N PHE A 45 22.74 -0.73 0.01
CA PHE A 45 24.03 -1.38 0.30
C PHE A 45 25.24 -0.64 -0.26
N VAL A 46 25.07 0.15 -1.31
CA VAL A 46 26.20 0.78 -2.02
C VAL A 46 26.49 2.20 -1.55
N THR A 47 25.46 2.97 -1.18
CA THR A 47 25.67 4.37 -0.82
C THR A 47 26.20 4.53 0.60
N THR A 48 27.21 5.38 0.77
CA THR A 48 27.72 5.81 2.09
C THR A 48 27.07 7.10 2.56
N ASN A 49 26.35 7.80 1.67
CA ASN A 49 25.64 9.02 1.99
C ASN A 49 24.31 8.69 2.68
N VAL A 50 24.11 9.27 3.86
CA VAL A 50 22.97 9.03 4.75
C VAL A 50 21.63 9.31 4.06
N TYR A 51 21.53 10.45 3.38
CA TYR A 51 20.31 10.84 2.69
C TYR A 51 19.93 9.82 1.61
N PHE A 52 20.88 9.46 0.75
CA PHE A 52 20.62 8.47 -0.30
C PHE A 52 20.32 7.08 0.27
N ALA A 53 20.92 6.69 1.41
CA ALA A 53 20.62 5.42 2.05
C ALA A 53 19.19 5.37 2.62
N LEU A 54 18.72 6.47 3.22
CA LEU A 54 17.37 6.59 3.79
C LEU A 54 16.32 6.70 2.68
N LEU A 55 16.57 7.51 1.64
CA LEU A 55 15.69 7.64 0.48
C LEU A 55 15.57 6.32 -0.30
N SER A 56 16.66 5.55 -0.36
CA SER A 56 16.65 4.19 -0.91
C SER A 56 15.78 3.26 -0.07
N ARG A 57 15.90 3.27 1.26
CA ARG A 57 15.00 2.48 2.13
C ARG A 57 13.53 2.86 1.95
N PHE A 58 13.23 4.17 1.92
CA PHE A 58 11.89 4.68 1.69
C PHE A 58 11.31 4.16 0.37
N SER A 59 12.02 4.41 -0.73
CA SER A 59 11.59 4.04 -2.09
C SER A 59 11.44 2.52 -2.25
N MET A 60 12.32 1.74 -1.61
CA MET A 60 12.23 0.28 -1.58
C MET A 60 10.93 -0.20 -0.94
N PHE A 61 10.60 0.27 0.28
CA PHE A 61 9.40 -0.19 0.98
C PHE A 61 8.09 0.34 0.37
N VAL A 62 8.08 1.56 -0.15
CA VAL A 62 6.91 2.11 -0.86
C VAL A 62 6.65 1.34 -2.16
N SER A 63 7.70 1.05 -2.94
CA SER A 63 7.55 0.26 -4.18
C SER A 63 7.04 -1.15 -3.90
N LEU A 64 7.56 -1.78 -2.84
CA LEU A 64 7.13 -3.11 -2.42
C LEU A 64 5.68 -3.11 -1.95
N TYR A 65 5.26 -2.11 -1.17
CA TYR A 65 3.88 -1.97 -0.69
C TYR A 65 2.88 -1.94 -1.86
N HIS A 66 3.08 -1.02 -2.82
CA HIS A 66 2.18 -0.89 -3.97
C HIS A 66 2.11 -2.17 -4.81
N MET A 67 3.25 -2.85 -5.00
CA MET A 67 3.28 -4.12 -5.73
C MET A 67 2.58 -5.26 -4.97
N LEU A 68 2.77 -5.33 -3.65
CA LEU A 68 2.13 -6.35 -2.81
C LEU A 68 0.61 -6.15 -2.71
N GLU A 69 0.12 -4.91 -2.68
CA GLU A 69 -1.33 -4.62 -2.72
C GLU A 69 -1.96 -5.17 -4.00
N TYR A 70 -1.40 -4.80 -5.16
CA TYR A 70 -1.92 -5.22 -6.45
C TYR A 70 -1.88 -6.75 -6.61
N THR A 71 -0.72 -7.36 -6.32
CA THR A 71 -0.56 -8.82 -6.47
C THR A 71 -1.42 -9.62 -5.49
N SER A 72 -1.68 -9.10 -4.29
CA SER A 72 -2.57 -9.74 -3.33
C SER A 72 -4.01 -9.75 -3.83
N VAL A 73 -4.51 -8.64 -4.38
CA VAL A 73 -5.84 -8.62 -5.01
C VAL A 73 -5.88 -9.52 -6.24
N ALA A 74 -4.86 -9.44 -7.11
CA ALA A 74 -4.81 -10.26 -8.32
C ALA A 74 -4.87 -11.77 -8.02
N LYS A 75 -4.25 -12.19 -6.92
CA LYS A 75 -4.23 -13.59 -6.50
C LYS A 75 -5.46 -14.04 -5.72
N PHE A 76 -5.96 -13.21 -4.81
CA PHE A 76 -6.96 -13.64 -3.82
C PHE A 76 -8.36 -13.04 -4.05
N ASN A 77 -8.47 -11.97 -4.84
CA ASN A 77 -9.74 -11.36 -5.20
C ASN A 77 -9.74 -10.77 -6.64
N PRO A 78 -9.50 -11.58 -7.68
CA PRO A 78 -9.40 -11.09 -9.06
C PRO A 78 -10.70 -10.46 -9.60
N LYS A 79 -11.84 -10.73 -8.97
CA LYS A 79 -13.15 -10.15 -9.33
C LYS A 79 -13.14 -8.61 -9.24
N TYR A 80 -12.43 -8.04 -8.26
CA TYR A 80 -12.33 -6.59 -8.05
C TYR A 80 -10.93 -6.06 -8.36
N LEU A 81 -10.18 -6.76 -9.22
CA LEU A 81 -8.85 -6.31 -9.62
C LEU A 81 -8.96 -5.15 -10.60
N GLU A 82 -8.40 -4.01 -10.21
CA GLU A 82 -8.35 -2.79 -11.02
C GLU A 82 -6.95 -2.21 -11.01
N ILE A 83 -6.68 -1.25 -11.91
CA ILE A 83 -5.42 -0.49 -11.87
C ILE A 83 -5.26 0.27 -10.55
N ASN A 84 -6.38 0.66 -9.92
CA ASN A 84 -6.39 1.32 -8.62
C ASN A 84 -6.00 0.39 -7.46
N SER A 85 -5.98 -0.93 -7.68
CA SER A 85 -5.52 -1.91 -6.67
C SER A 85 -4.01 -1.77 -6.35
N PHE A 86 -3.24 -1.02 -7.14
CA PHE A 86 -1.89 -0.58 -6.74
C PHE A 86 -1.88 0.41 -5.58
N MET A 87 -3.03 1.03 -5.26
CA MET A 87 -3.22 1.98 -4.14
C MET A 87 -2.31 3.22 -4.17
N PHE A 88 -2.06 3.81 -5.34
CA PHE A 88 -1.34 5.09 -5.42
C PHE A 88 -2.13 6.27 -4.85
N ASN A 89 -3.47 6.23 -4.94
CA ASN A 89 -4.38 7.25 -4.39
C ASN A 89 -5.58 6.54 -3.73
N PRO A 90 -5.39 5.91 -2.57
CA PRO A 90 -6.42 5.09 -1.93
C PRO A 90 -7.60 5.90 -1.40
N ASP A 91 -7.38 7.18 -1.06
CA ASP A 91 -8.40 8.07 -0.52
C ASP A 91 -9.17 8.86 -1.60
N GLY A 92 -8.71 8.85 -2.85
CA GLY A 92 -9.32 9.59 -3.95
C GLY A 92 -8.97 11.09 -3.98
N ASP A 93 -8.74 11.68 -2.81
CA ASP A 93 -8.45 13.11 -2.62
C ASP A 93 -6.95 13.47 -2.60
N TYR A 94 -6.08 12.52 -2.99
CA TYR A 94 -4.62 12.69 -3.05
C TYR A 94 -3.92 12.97 -1.72
N ASN A 95 -4.60 12.84 -0.57
CA ASN A 95 -3.98 13.08 0.74
C ASN A 95 -2.83 12.10 1.00
N PHE A 96 -2.98 10.85 0.57
CA PHE A 96 -1.89 9.86 0.66
C PHE A 96 -0.66 10.29 -0.16
N VAL A 97 -0.87 10.81 -1.38
CA VAL A 97 0.23 11.30 -2.23
C VAL A 97 0.93 12.49 -1.58
N TYR A 98 0.16 13.44 -1.04
CA TYR A 98 0.73 14.57 -0.31
C TYR A 98 1.52 14.13 0.92
N ALA A 99 1.03 13.17 1.70
CA ALA A 99 1.75 12.62 2.84
C ALA A 99 3.10 12.00 2.44
N MET A 100 3.15 11.28 1.32
CA MET A 100 4.41 10.72 0.80
C MET A 100 5.39 11.81 0.35
N LEU A 101 4.90 12.86 -0.30
CA LEU A 101 5.74 14.01 -0.68
C LEU A 101 6.27 14.76 0.54
N PHE A 102 5.43 14.99 1.55
CA PHE A 102 5.83 15.64 2.80
C PHE A 102 6.90 14.81 3.53
N SER A 103 6.79 13.49 3.56
CA SER A 103 7.81 12.62 4.15
C SER A 103 9.18 12.76 3.47
N ILE A 104 9.23 12.89 2.14
CA ILE A 104 10.49 13.12 1.41
C ILE A 104 11.08 14.50 1.73
N VAL A 105 10.23 15.52 1.82
CA VAL A 105 10.64 16.88 2.19
C VAL A 105 11.19 16.90 3.62
N GLU A 106 10.49 16.28 4.56
CA GLU A 106 10.91 16.13 5.96
C GLU A 106 12.27 15.41 6.05
N LEU A 107 12.40 14.24 5.42
CA LEU A 107 13.66 13.50 5.33
C LEU A 107 14.81 14.37 4.81
N THR A 108 14.55 15.17 3.78
CA THR A 108 15.55 16.06 3.17
C THR A 108 15.98 17.13 4.18
N ILE A 109 15.03 17.79 4.84
CA ILE A 109 15.30 18.84 5.83
C ILE A 109 16.06 18.25 7.04
N GLU A 110 15.62 17.11 7.57
CA GLU A 110 16.25 16.48 8.72
C GLU A 110 17.66 15.97 8.43
N CYS A 111 17.93 15.48 7.20
CA CYS A 111 19.28 15.10 6.81
C CYS A 111 20.21 16.32 6.68
N LEU A 112 19.68 17.50 6.34
CA LEU A 112 20.45 18.75 6.27
C LEU A 112 20.76 19.31 7.67
N ILE A 113 19.81 19.20 8.61
CA ILE A 113 19.94 19.82 9.94
C ILE A 113 20.48 18.84 11.00
N TRP A 114 20.03 17.57 10.99
CA TRP A 114 20.32 16.56 12.02
C TRP A 114 20.69 15.16 11.46
N PRO A 115 21.71 15.03 10.60
CA PRO A 115 22.07 13.75 9.96
C PRO A 115 22.49 12.65 10.95
N THR A 116 23.01 13.00 12.12
CA THR A 116 23.43 12.03 13.15
C THR A 116 22.23 11.33 13.79
N PHE A 117 21.10 12.04 13.96
CA PHE A 117 19.89 11.46 14.56
C PHE A 117 19.34 10.32 13.70
N LYS A 118 19.38 10.46 12.37
CA LYS A 118 18.95 9.46 11.40
C LYS A 118 19.80 8.17 11.37
N LYS A 119 20.97 8.19 12.00
CA LYS A 119 21.82 6.99 12.15
C LYS A 119 21.51 6.17 13.40
N ASN A 120 20.55 6.57 14.22
CA ASN A 120 20.24 5.86 15.45
C ASN A 120 19.72 4.44 15.16
N ILE A 121 20.50 3.43 15.57
CA ILE A 121 20.22 2.03 15.27
C ILE A 121 18.90 1.55 15.92
N VAL A 122 18.54 2.06 17.09
CA VAL A 122 17.33 1.65 17.80
C VAL A 122 16.09 2.03 16.99
N PHE A 123 16.02 3.29 16.53
CA PHE A 123 14.91 3.74 15.69
C PHE A 123 14.91 3.01 14.35
N ASN A 124 16.06 2.87 13.69
CA ASN A 124 16.16 2.15 12.42
C ASN A 124 15.67 0.69 12.54
N THR A 125 16.07 -0.03 13.58
CA THR A 125 15.62 -1.41 13.82
C THR A 125 14.14 -1.47 14.15
N LEU A 126 13.64 -0.55 15.00
CA LEU A 126 12.22 -0.49 15.34
C LEU A 126 11.36 -0.22 14.10
N GLY A 127 11.73 0.78 13.30
CA GLY A 127 11.04 1.13 12.06
C GLY A 127 11.02 -0.05 11.09
N LEU A 128 12.15 -0.74 10.90
CA LEU A 128 12.21 -1.95 10.07
C LEU A 128 11.26 -3.05 10.56
N MET A 129 11.25 -3.33 11.86
CA MET A 129 10.35 -4.34 12.43
C MET A 129 8.88 -3.96 12.23
N MET A 130 8.54 -2.69 12.41
CA MET A 130 7.18 -2.18 12.21
C MET A 130 6.74 -2.27 10.74
N VAL A 131 7.60 -1.90 9.79
CA VAL A 131 7.31 -1.99 8.36
C VAL A 131 7.09 -3.44 7.92
N LEU A 132 7.99 -4.34 8.30
CA LEU A 132 7.89 -5.76 7.92
C LEU A 132 6.67 -6.42 8.56
N PHE A 133 6.43 -6.18 9.85
CA PHE A 133 5.28 -6.74 10.55
C PHE A 133 3.97 -6.15 10.02
N GLY A 134 3.91 -4.83 9.82
CA GLY A 134 2.74 -4.14 9.26
C GLY A 134 2.38 -4.64 7.86
N GLN A 135 3.36 -4.75 6.97
CA GLN A 135 3.18 -5.32 5.64
C GLN A 135 2.70 -6.77 5.71
N GLY A 136 3.34 -7.60 6.55
CA GLY A 136 2.98 -9.00 6.73
C GLY A 136 1.55 -9.17 7.25
N LEU A 137 1.15 -8.37 8.24
CA LEU A 137 -0.20 -8.39 8.79
C LEU A 137 -1.24 -7.95 7.75
N ARG A 138 -0.93 -6.90 6.97
CA ARG A 138 -1.79 -6.41 5.90
C ARG A 138 -2.01 -7.44 4.80
N THR A 139 -0.92 -7.97 4.23
CA THR A 139 -1.01 -9.04 3.23
C THR A 139 -1.69 -10.29 3.80
N GLY A 140 -1.39 -10.66 5.06
CA GLY A 140 -2.05 -11.77 5.76
C GLY A 140 -3.57 -11.59 5.92
N ALA A 141 -4.03 -10.36 6.15
CA ALA A 141 -5.45 -10.03 6.17
C ALA A 141 -6.09 -10.21 4.78
N MET A 142 -5.46 -9.71 3.71
CA MET A 142 -5.94 -9.89 2.34
C MET A 142 -6.02 -11.37 1.95
N VAL A 143 -5.00 -12.16 2.30
CA VAL A 143 -4.96 -13.62 2.08
C VAL A 143 -6.07 -14.33 2.85
N SER A 144 -6.35 -13.91 4.09
CA SER A 144 -7.36 -14.53 4.95
C SER A 144 -8.78 -14.20 4.48
N ALA A 145 -9.03 -12.95 4.09
CA ALA A 145 -10.36 -12.49 3.69
C ALA A 145 -10.70 -12.81 2.23
N LYS A 146 -9.71 -12.98 1.35
CA LYS A 146 -9.89 -13.33 -0.07
C LYS A 146 -10.93 -12.43 -0.75
N THR A 147 -11.99 -13.03 -1.30
CA THR A 147 -13.08 -12.32 -1.98
C THR A 147 -13.92 -11.43 -1.06
N SER A 148 -13.77 -11.54 0.26
CA SER A 148 -14.40 -10.66 1.24
C SER A 148 -13.54 -9.45 1.60
N PHE A 149 -12.34 -9.32 1.00
CA PHE A 149 -11.50 -8.11 1.13
C PHE A 149 -11.80 -7.13 -0.01
N ASN A 150 -11.97 -5.85 0.32
CA ASN A 150 -12.09 -4.78 -0.66
C ASN A 150 -11.26 -3.58 -0.19
N HIS A 151 -10.60 -2.88 -1.12
CA HIS A 151 -9.90 -1.62 -0.85
C HIS A 151 -10.87 -0.49 -0.49
N TYR A 152 -12.07 -0.52 -1.07
CA TYR A 152 -13.14 0.43 -0.81
C TYR A 152 -14.17 -0.16 0.16
N ILE A 153 -14.72 0.70 1.03
CA ILE A 153 -15.73 0.28 2.01
C ILE A 153 -17.03 -0.03 1.26
N ALA A 154 -17.44 -1.30 1.29
CA ALA A 154 -18.72 -1.71 0.74
C ALA A 154 -19.86 -1.23 1.66
N THR A 155 -20.81 -0.48 1.09
CA THR A 155 -22.01 0.02 1.79
C THR A 155 -23.20 -0.93 1.66
N SER A 156 -23.12 -1.93 0.77
CA SER A 156 -24.12 -2.96 0.55
C SER A 156 -23.51 -4.36 0.69
N LYS A 157 -24.31 -5.33 1.15
CA LYS A 157 -23.88 -6.72 1.34
C LYS A 157 -24.17 -7.53 0.09
N GLU A 158 -23.12 -8.04 -0.56
CA GLU A 158 -23.27 -9.03 -1.64
C GLU A 158 -23.60 -10.43 -1.10
N ALA A 159 -24.28 -11.25 -1.92
CA ALA A 159 -24.59 -12.64 -1.56
C ALA A 159 -23.34 -13.51 -1.33
N SER A 160 -22.22 -13.15 -1.99
CA SER A 160 -20.93 -13.83 -1.88
C SER A 160 -20.12 -13.42 -0.64
N HIS A 161 -20.47 -12.31 0.03
CA HIS A 161 -19.75 -11.80 1.20
C HIS A 161 -19.98 -12.69 2.42
N LYS A 162 -18.88 -13.18 2.99
CA LYS A 162 -18.89 -14.01 4.21
C LYS A 162 -18.11 -13.31 5.30
N LEU A 163 -18.56 -13.48 6.55
CA LEU A 163 -17.81 -13.02 7.71
C LEU A 163 -16.56 -13.91 7.89
N ILE A 164 -15.41 -13.28 8.05
CA ILE A 164 -14.12 -13.96 8.20
C ILE A 164 -13.66 -13.80 9.64
N THR A 165 -13.50 -14.92 10.35
CA THR A 165 -13.06 -14.97 11.77
C THR A 165 -11.86 -15.91 11.98
N SER A 166 -11.27 -16.41 10.89
CA SER A 166 -10.11 -17.30 10.89
C SER A 166 -8.82 -16.56 10.52
N GLY A 167 -7.66 -17.19 10.74
CA GLY A 167 -6.36 -16.57 10.49
C GLY A 167 -6.13 -15.35 11.39
N VAL A 168 -5.64 -14.25 10.81
CA VAL A 168 -5.37 -13.01 11.55
C VAL A 168 -6.65 -12.36 12.12
N TYR A 169 -7.82 -12.62 11.51
CA TYR A 169 -9.11 -12.10 11.97
C TYR A 169 -9.59 -12.73 13.29
N LYS A 170 -8.93 -13.78 13.78
CA LYS A 170 -9.18 -14.34 15.12
C LYS A 170 -8.73 -13.38 16.23
N TYR A 171 -7.71 -12.55 15.96
CA TYR A 171 -7.08 -11.71 16.98
C TYR A 171 -7.53 -10.25 16.90
N GLU A 172 -7.87 -9.75 15.71
CA GLU A 172 -8.25 -8.36 15.48
C GLU A 172 -9.27 -8.27 14.32
N ARG A 173 -10.23 -7.34 14.37
CA ARG A 173 -11.37 -7.26 13.43
C ARG A 173 -11.05 -6.54 12.11
N HIS A 174 -10.05 -5.68 12.09
CA HIS A 174 -9.57 -4.89 10.95
C HIS A 174 -8.05 -5.02 10.72
N PRO A 175 -7.50 -6.24 10.56
CA PRO A 175 -6.05 -6.47 10.65
C PRO A 175 -5.29 -5.79 9.51
N SER A 176 -5.95 -5.58 8.37
CA SER A 176 -5.41 -4.81 7.25
C SER A 176 -5.22 -3.31 7.55
N TYR A 177 -6.09 -2.71 8.37
CA TYR A 177 -5.93 -1.33 8.82
C TYR A 177 -4.82 -1.20 9.85
N VAL A 178 -4.76 -2.13 10.81
CA VAL A 178 -3.66 -2.18 11.79
C VAL A 178 -2.32 -2.39 11.09
N GLY A 179 -2.26 -3.30 10.11
CA GLY A 179 -1.07 -3.54 9.30
C GLY A 179 -0.64 -2.29 8.51
N PHE A 180 -1.59 -1.62 7.87
CA PHE A 180 -1.32 -0.36 7.16
C PHE A 180 -0.80 0.75 8.09
N LEU A 181 -1.41 0.91 9.26
CA LEU A 181 -0.98 1.90 10.26
C LEU A 181 0.46 1.63 10.74
N LEU A 182 0.76 0.39 11.12
CA LEU A 182 2.11 0.01 11.56
C LEU A 182 3.14 0.18 10.44
N TRP A 183 2.76 -0.14 9.21
CA TRP A 183 3.60 0.08 8.04
C TRP A 183 3.88 1.57 7.81
N ALA A 184 2.86 2.42 7.83
CA ALA A 184 3.00 3.86 7.60
C ALA A 184 3.85 4.56 8.68
N VAL A 185 3.62 4.22 9.96
CA VAL A 185 4.42 4.76 11.06
C VAL A 185 5.85 4.21 11.02
N GLY A 186 6.02 2.91 10.77
CA GLY A 186 7.33 2.29 10.63
C GLY A 186 8.14 2.91 9.49
N LEU A 187 7.48 3.28 8.39
CA LEU A 187 8.10 3.94 7.24
C LEU A 187 8.67 5.31 7.61
N GLN A 188 8.01 6.08 8.49
CA GLN A 188 8.56 7.35 8.98
C GLN A 188 9.69 7.17 10.00
N ILE A 189 9.65 6.10 10.80
CA ILE A 189 10.69 5.82 11.81
C ILE A 189 11.98 5.30 11.16
N ILE A 190 11.88 4.55 10.06
CA ILE A 190 13.04 3.94 9.39
C ILE A 190 13.79 4.92 8.46
N VAL A 191 13.25 6.12 8.23
CA VAL A 191 13.81 7.17 7.37
C VAL A 191 14.31 8.38 8.15
#